data_AF-E3NN83-F1
#
_entry.id   AF-E3NN83-F1
#
_cell.length_a   1.000
_cell.length_b   1.000
_cell.length_c   1.000
_cell.angle_alpha   90.00
_cell.angle_beta   90.00
_cell.angle_gamma   90.00
#
_symmetry.space_group_name_H-M   'P 1'
#
loop_
_entity.id
_entity.type
_entity.pdbx_description
1 polymer ?
#
loop_
_entity_poly.entity_id
_entity_poly.type
_entity_poly.pdbx_seq_one_letter_code
_entity_poly.pdbx_strand_id
1 'polypeptide(L)'
;MLNITSLPLNSSASDEYMLPNTTVSTLSNPHGFSINEIFAMIMLPIILVGIFGNTVSIFVYSRKHMKKSTVGFLLLSLSIIDLIVLLTALPTFSLYKLPFLPGYQKIGSFHTILSAFCIVYVYPIGCTAKMTSQYIIVLIAVERWFAVCRPLQVQVWCTLRNTIRAMIYIVVIAVMFNAPRFLEFTAE
;
A
#
# COMPACT_ATOMS: atom_id res chain seq x y z
N MET A 1 -60.26 -23.51 -61.76
CA MET A 1 -60.68 -22.13 -62.05
C MET A 1 -60.02 -21.20 -61.04
N LEU A 2 -59.33 -20.17 -61.53
CA LEU A 2 -58.60 -19.14 -60.79
C LEU A 2 -59.46 -18.47 -59.69
N ASN A 3 -58.87 -18.07 -58.56
CA ASN A 3 -58.65 -16.64 -58.31
C ASN A 3 -57.75 -16.37 -57.09
N ILE A 4 -56.81 -15.44 -57.26
CA ILE A 4 -55.93 -14.84 -56.25
C ILE A 4 -56.46 -13.42 -56.02
N THR A 5 -56.62 -12.99 -54.75
CA THR A 5 -56.67 -11.61 -54.19
C THR A 5 -57.44 -11.69 -52.87
N SER A 6 -56.94 -11.34 -51.68
CA SER A 6 -56.35 -10.07 -51.26
C SER A 6 -55.82 -10.17 -49.80
N LEU A 7 -54.59 -9.66 -49.58
CA LEU A 7 -53.99 -8.90 -48.45
C LEU A 7 -54.64 -8.89 -47.03
N PRO A 8 -53.94 -8.43 -45.97
CA PRO A 8 -52.79 -9.01 -45.25
C PRO A 8 -53.06 -9.01 -43.71
N LEU A 9 -52.01 -9.24 -42.89
CA LEU A 9 -51.88 -8.91 -41.46
C LEU A 9 -52.42 -9.90 -40.40
N ASN A 10 -51.49 -10.17 -39.47
CA ASN A 10 -51.71 -10.46 -38.04
C ASN A 10 -51.69 -11.92 -37.57
N SER A 11 -50.54 -12.57 -37.79
CA SER A 11 -49.94 -13.52 -36.86
C SER A 11 -48.63 -12.85 -36.44
N SER A 12 -48.33 -12.53 -35.19
CA SER A 12 -48.44 -13.37 -34.01
C SER A 12 -48.45 -12.47 -32.77
N ALA A 13 -49.49 -12.59 -31.94
CA ALA A 13 -49.34 -12.33 -30.52
C ALA A 13 -48.77 -13.60 -29.87
N SER A 14 -48.03 -13.40 -28.77
CA SER A 14 -47.43 -14.40 -27.87
C SER A 14 -46.11 -15.06 -28.29
N ASP A 15 -45.08 -14.25 -28.49
CA ASP A 15 -43.73 -14.61 -28.04
C ASP A 15 -43.35 -13.69 -26.87
N GLU A 16 -43.96 -14.02 -25.72
CA GLU A 16 -43.54 -13.55 -24.41
C GLU A 16 -42.29 -14.35 -24.01
N TYR A 17 -41.12 -13.96 -24.54
CA TYR A 17 -39.84 -14.35 -23.97
C TYR A 17 -39.14 -13.09 -23.47
N MET A 18 -39.18 -12.96 -22.15
CA MET A 18 -38.39 -12.01 -21.40
C MET A 18 -36.91 -12.17 -21.71
N LEU A 19 -36.38 -11.30 -22.58
CA LEU A 19 -34.97 -10.94 -22.52
C LEU A 19 -34.82 -9.97 -21.35
N PRO A 20 -34.00 -10.29 -20.34
CA PRO A 20 -33.78 -9.37 -19.23
C PRO A 20 -33.19 -8.10 -19.81
N ASN A 21 -33.84 -6.98 -19.47
CA ASN A 21 -33.48 -5.61 -19.78
C ASN A 21 -32.13 -5.24 -19.12
N THR A 22 -31.08 -5.95 -19.52
CA THR A 22 -29.69 -5.77 -19.08
C THR A 22 -29.00 -4.77 -20.01
N THR A 23 -29.73 -3.73 -20.40
CA THR A 23 -29.15 -2.47 -20.85
C THR A 23 -28.99 -1.53 -19.66
N VAL A 24 -28.54 -2.07 -18.52
CA VAL A 24 -27.51 -1.40 -17.73
C VAL A 24 -26.19 -1.61 -18.47
N SER A 25 -26.17 -1.23 -19.75
CA SER A 25 -25.01 -0.64 -20.38
C SER A 25 -24.66 0.52 -19.47
N THR A 26 -23.77 0.22 -18.53
CA THR A 26 -22.89 1.18 -17.88
C THR A 26 -22.74 2.35 -18.83
N LEU A 27 -23.28 3.49 -18.43
CA LEU A 27 -22.90 4.76 -19.00
C LEU A 27 -21.40 4.90 -18.68
N SER A 28 -20.58 4.19 -19.45
CA SER A 28 -19.14 4.23 -19.39
C SER A 28 -18.80 5.59 -19.96
N ASN A 29 -18.84 6.60 -19.10
CA ASN A 29 -18.21 7.86 -19.36
C ASN A 29 -16.76 7.53 -19.76
N PRO A 30 -16.34 7.74 -21.02
CA PRO A 30 -14.97 7.45 -21.44
C PRO A 30 -13.96 8.41 -20.79
N HIS A 31 -14.43 9.36 -19.98
CA HIS A 31 -13.67 10.32 -19.19
C HIS A 31 -13.89 10.20 -17.67
N GLY A 32 -14.55 9.14 -17.19
CA GLY A 32 -14.67 8.89 -15.76
C GLY A 32 -13.33 8.44 -15.19
N PHE A 33 -12.64 9.31 -14.45
CA PHE A 33 -11.43 8.94 -13.71
C PHE A 33 -11.76 7.75 -12.80
N SER A 34 -11.01 6.64 -12.92
CA SER A 34 -11.23 5.49 -12.05
C SER A 34 -10.86 5.88 -10.61
N ILE A 35 -11.61 5.42 -9.60
CA ILE A 35 -11.31 5.70 -8.17
C ILE A 35 -9.83 5.46 -7.86
N ASN A 36 -9.29 4.34 -8.35
CA ASN A 36 -7.91 3.99 -8.10
C ASN A 36 -6.88 4.93 -8.77
N GLU A 37 -7.22 5.55 -9.91
CA GLU A 37 -6.36 6.55 -10.57
C GLU A 37 -6.37 7.86 -9.78
N ILE A 38 -7.53 8.27 -9.26
CA ILE A 38 -7.64 9.42 -8.33
C ILE A 38 -6.78 9.17 -7.09
N PHE A 39 -6.90 7.98 -6.49
CA PHE A 39 -6.06 7.58 -5.36
C PHE A 39 -4.57 7.63 -5.69
N ALA A 40 -4.15 7.13 -6.86
CA ALA A 40 -2.74 7.18 -7.27
C ALA A 40 -2.24 8.62 -7.46
N MET A 41 -3.03 9.51 -8.07
CA MET A 41 -2.69 10.92 -8.25
C MET A 41 -2.52 11.66 -6.91
N ILE A 42 -3.30 11.30 -5.89
CA ILE A 42 -3.19 11.90 -4.56
C ILE A 42 -2.01 11.29 -3.78
N MET A 43 -1.81 9.97 -3.86
CA MET A 43 -0.79 9.28 -3.08
C MET A 43 0.64 9.55 -3.58
N LEU A 44 0.85 9.66 -4.90
CA LEU A 44 2.18 9.93 -5.47
C LEU A 44 2.87 11.18 -4.88
N PRO A 45 2.25 12.38 -4.86
CA PRO A 45 2.89 13.55 -4.28
C PRO A 45 3.11 13.40 -2.76
N ILE A 46 2.19 12.75 -2.04
CA ILE A 46 2.37 12.45 -0.61
C ILE A 46 3.59 11.57 -0.40
N ILE A 47 3.78 10.56 -1.24
CA ILE A 47 4.94 9.66 -1.16
C ILE A 47 6.24 10.45 -1.42
N LEU A 48 6.27 11.31 -2.43
CA LEU A 48 7.44 12.13 -2.75
C LEU A 48 7.80 13.08 -1.61
N VAL A 49 6.81 13.79 -1.06
CA VAL A 49 6.99 14.66 0.10
C VAL A 49 7.47 13.86 1.30
N GLY A 50 6.89 12.68 1.52
CA GLY A 50 7.30 11.76 2.57
C GLY A 50 8.74 11.30 2.43
N ILE A 51 9.20 10.97 1.21
CA ILE A 51 10.59 10.56 0.96
C ILE A 51 11.53 11.72 1.27
N PHE A 52 11.21 12.91 0.78
CA PHE A 52 12.01 14.11 1.04
C PHE A 52 12.09 14.40 2.55
N GLY A 53 10.94 14.47 3.23
CA GLY A 53 10.85 14.75 4.66
C GLY A 53 11.60 13.72 5.52
N ASN A 54 11.42 12.43 5.26
CA ASN A 54 12.11 11.37 6.00
C ASN A 54 13.61 11.35 5.72
N THR A 55 14.05 11.69 4.50
CA THR A 55 15.48 11.82 4.18
C THR A 55 16.14 12.96 4.97
N VAL A 56 15.46 14.11 5.06
CA VAL A 56 15.92 15.24 5.89
C VAL A 56 15.96 14.84 7.37
N SER A 57 14.94 14.14 7.87
CA SER A 57 14.91 13.62 9.25
C SER A 57 16.10 12.70 9.53
N ILE A 58 16.42 11.77 8.63
CA ILE A 58 17.62 10.92 8.76
C ILE A 58 18.88 11.76 8.85
N PHE A 59 19.04 12.76 7.96
CA PHE A 59 20.21 13.64 7.98
C PHE A 59 20.35 14.39 9.31
N VAL A 60 19.23 14.88 9.88
CA VAL A 60 19.22 15.60 11.16
C VAL A 60 19.52 14.66 12.33
N TYR A 61 18.86 13.51 12.42
CA TYR A 61 18.99 12.59 13.55
C TYR A 61 20.26 11.72 13.50
N SER A 62 20.90 11.59 12.33
CA SER A 62 22.18 10.88 12.18
C SER A 62 23.37 11.62 12.84
N ARG A 63 23.21 12.91 13.18
CA ARG A 63 24.23 13.68 13.89
C ARG A 63 24.58 13.02 15.24
N LYS A 64 25.88 12.88 15.54
CA LYS A 64 26.41 12.17 16.73
C LYS A 64 25.77 12.60 18.06
N HIS A 65 25.42 13.88 18.19
CA HIS A 65 24.73 14.41 19.38
C HIS A 65 23.31 13.83 19.54
N MET A 66 22.53 13.80 18.46
CA MET A 66 21.14 13.35 18.47
C MET A 66 21.04 11.83 18.59
N LYS A 67 21.93 11.09 17.90
CA LYS A 67 21.96 9.62 17.91
C LYS A 67 22.27 9.00 19.28
N LYS A 68 22.95 9.74 20.18
CA LYS A 68 23.22 9.28 21.55
C LYS A 68 21.97 9.29 22.43
N SER A 69 20.97 10.11 22.10
CA SER A 69 19.70 10.13 22.81
C SER A 69 18.83 8.97 22.34
N THR A 70 18.16 8.33 23.28
CA THR A 70 17.22 7.23 23.03
C THR A 70 16.13 7.62 22.03
N VAL A 71 15.53 8.80 22.20
CA VAL A 71 14.50 9.31 21.29
C VAL A 71 15.07 9.68 19.93
N GLY A 72 16.29 10.23 19.88
CA GLY A 72 16.96 10.52 18.60
C GLY A 72 17.26 9.26 17.80
N PHE A 73 17.63 8.17 18.47
CA PHE A 73 17.76 6.85 17.86
C PHE A 73 16.41 6.31 17.35
N LEU A 74 15.33 6.39 18.16
CA LEU A 74 14.00 5.96 17.73
C LEU A 74 13.49 6.74 16.52
N LEU A 75 13.65 8.07 16.51
CA LEU A 75 13.24 8.92 15.39
C LEU A 75 14.07 8.67 14.14
N LEU A 76 15.36 8.39 14.28
CA LEU A 76 16.21 7.95 13.17
C LEU A 76 15.71 6.61 12.60
N SER A 77 15.48 5.63 13.46
CA SER A 77 14.93 4.33 13.04
C SER A 77 13.57 4.48 12.38
N LEU A 78 12.67 5.28 12.96
CA LEU A 78 11.35 5.57 12.38
C LEU A 78 11.48 6.13 10.96
N SER A 79 12.35 7.14 10.77
CA SER A 79 12.55 7.77 9.46
C SER A 79 13.10 6.79 8.42
N ILE A 80 13.97 5.85 8.83
CA ILE A 80 14.49 4.79 7.95
C ILE A 80 13.37 3.82 7.57
N ILE A 81 12.56 3.37 8.54
CA ILE A 81 11.45 2.46 8.27
C ILE A 81 10.39 3.13 7.39
N ASP A 82 10.08 4.40 7.62
CA ASP A 82 9.14 5.15 6.79
C ASP A 82 9.66 5.30 5.35
N LEU A 83 10.97 5.49 5.13
CA LEU A 83 11.54 5.41 3.79
C LEU A 83 11.33 4.04 3.14
N ILE A 84 11.53 2.94 3.90
CA ILE A 84 11.28 1.59 3.38
C ILE A 84 9.80 1.42 3.01
N VAL A 85 8.88 1.91 3.85
CA VAL A 85 7.44 1.89 3.57
C VAL A 85 7.11 2.67 2.29
N LEU A 86 7.70 3.85 2.11
CA LEU A 86 7.44 4.70 0.95
C LEU A 86 8.06 4.11 -0.32
N LEU A 87 9.28 3.55 -0.23
CA LEU A 87 9.95 2.88 -1.34
C LEU A 87 9.23 1.60 -1.76
N THR A 88 8.66 0.84 -0.83
CA THR A 88 7.84 -0.34 -1.14
C THR A 88 6.46 0.06 -1.68
N ALA A 89 5.92 1.20 -1.27
CA ALA A 89 4.66 1.74 -1.79
C ALA A 89 4.78 2.26 -3.23
N LEU A 90 5.92 2.87 -3.61
CA LEU A 90 6.15 3.40 -4.96
C LEU A 90 5.84 2.40 -6.09
N PRO A 91 6.44 1.19 -6.14
CA PRO A 91 6.12 0.23 -7.18
C PRO A 91 4.68 -0.27 -7.09
N THR A 92 4.11 -0.42 -5.90
CA THR A 92 2.70 -0.83 -5.75
C THR A 92 1.73 0.20 -6.34
N PHE A 93 1.99 1.50 -6.20
CA PHE A 93 1.13 2.54 -6.78
C PHE A 93 1.48 2.86 -8.24
N SER A 94 2.77 2.78 -8.61
CA SER A 94 3.28 3.09 -9.94
C SER A 94 3.00 1.98 -10.96
N LEU A 95 3.27 0.71 -10.61
CA LEU A 95 3.13 -0.42 -11.53
C LEU A 95 1.68 -0.77 -11.84
N TYR A 96 0.76 -0.51 -10.91
CA TYR A 96 -0.65 -0.84 -11.13
C TYR A 96 -1.37 0.13 -12.06
N LYS A 97 -0.90 1.39 -12.23
CA LYS A 97 -1.76 2.47 -12.78
C LYS A 97 -1.09 3.59 -13.58
N LEU A 98 0.18 3.50 -13.96
CA LEU A 98 0.75 4.47 -14.90
C LEU A 98 0.61 3.99 -16.35
N PRO A 99 -0.31 4.57 -17.15
CA PRO A 99 -0.44 4.28 -18.59
C PRO A 99 0.74 4.80 -19.43
N PHE A 100 1.76 5.39 -18.82
CA PHE A 100 2.86 6.09 -19.49
C PHE A 100 4.02 5.20 -19.95
N LEU A 101 4.05 3.91 -19.58
CA LEU A 101 4.99 2.96 -20.17
C LEU A 101 4.34 2.26 -21.38
N PRO A 102 4.78 2.57 -22.61
CA PRO A 102 4.25 1.93 -23.81
C PRO A 102 4.57 0.43 -23.77
N GLY A 103 3.56 -0.43 -23.58
CA GLY A 103 3.72 -1.90 -23.54
C GLY A 103 2.92 -2.66 -22.48
N TYR A 104 2.03 -2.00 -21.73
CA TYR A 104 1.21 -2.56 -20.64
C TYR A 104 0.40 -3.83 -21.01
N GLN A 105 0.16 -4.08 -22.30
CA GLN A 105 -0.76 -5.13 -22.77
C GLN A 105 -0.08 -6.41 -23.29
N LYS A 106 1.26 -6.56 -23.18
CA LYS A 106 1.92 -7.81 -23.59
C LYS A 106 2.22 -8.71 -22.39
N ILE A 107 1.42 -9.78 -22.26
CA ILE A 107 1.73 -10.94 -21.40
C ILE A 107 3.17 -11.42 -21.73
N GLY A 108 4.03 -11.54 -20.72
CA GLY A 108 5.43 -11.95 -20.88
C GLY A 108 6.46 -10.82 -21.04
N SER A 109 6.05 -9.55 -20.98
CA SER A 109 6.97 -8.43 -20.95
C SER A 109 7.63 -8.27 -19.56
N PHE A 110 8.83 -7.66 -19.48
CA PHE A 110 9.57 -7.39 -18.23
C PHE A 110 8.68 -6.80 -17.11
N HIS A 111 7.69 -6.00 -17.50
CA HIS A 111 6.71 -5.37 -16.60
C HIS A 111 5.81 -6.36 -15.85
N THR A 112 5.42 -7.48 -16.47
CA THR A 112 4.58 -8.51 -15.84
C THR A 112 5.37 -9.26 -14.77
N ILE A 113 6.61 -9.65 -15.10
CA ILE A 113 7.54 -10.31 -14.17
C ILE A 113 7.85 -9.39 -12.98
N LEU A 114 8.11 -8.10 -13.25
CA LEU A 114 8.37 -7.12 -12.21
C LEU A 114 7.14 -6.89 -11.31
N SER A 115 5.93 -6.84 -11.88
CA SER A 115 4.70 -6.70 -11.11
C SER A 115 4.43 -7.91 -10.20
N ALA A 116 4.64 -9.13 -10.71
CA ALA A 116 4.53 -10.35 -9.92
C ALA A 116 5.57 -10.39 -8.79
N PHE A 117 6.83 -10.01 -9.08
CA PHE A 117 7.88 -9.89 -8.08
C PHE A 117 7.52 -8.87 -6.99
N CYS A 118 6.96 -7.71 -7.36
CA CYS A 118 6.53 -6.70 -6.41
C CYS A 118 5.37 -7.20 -5.51
N ILE A 119 4.43 -7.96 -6.05
CA ILE A 119 3.32 -8.50 -5.26
C ILE A 119 3.84 -9.56 -4.28
N VAL A 120 4.69 -10.48 -4.72
CA VAL A 120 5.16 -11.60 -3.89
C VAL A 120 6.14 -11.14 -2.81
N TYR A 121 7.07 -10.24 -3.14
CA TYR A 121 8.15 -9.87 -2.22
C TYR A 121 7.99 -8.46 -1.64
N VAL A 122 7.66 -7.47 -2.45
CA VAL A 122 7.66 -6.06 -2.00
C VAL A 122 6.45 -5.76 -1.11
N TYR A 123 5.28 -6.34 -1.41
CA TYR A 123 4.08 -6.16 -0.61
C TYR A 123 4.19 -6.64 0.85
N PRO A 124 4.60 -7.90 1.14
CA PRO A 124 4.72 -8.36 2.51
C PRO A 124 5.85 -7.64 3.27
N ILE A 125 6.93 -7.25 2.59
CA ILE A 125 7.98 -6.38 3.18
C ILE A 125 7.38 -5.02 3.55
N GLY A 126 6.59 -4.40 2.67
CA GLY A 126 5.92 -3.14 2.94
C GLY A 126 4.95 -3.22 4.12
N CYS A 127 4.17 -4.30 4.23
CA CYS A 127 3.30 -4.56 5.38
C CYS A 127 4.08 -4.69 6.70
N THR A 128 5.17 -5.45 6.68
CA THR A 128 6.05 -5.63 7.84
C THR A 128 6.69 -4.30 8.28
N ALA A 129 7.16 -3.51 7.31
CA ALA A 129 7.74 -2.19 7.56
C ALA A 129 6.71 -1.22 8.15
N LYS A 130 5.48 -1.18 7.64
CA LYS A 130 4.39 -0.35 8.20
C LYS A 130 4.08 -0.72 9.64
N MET A 131 3.93 -2.01 9.92
CA MET A 131 3.68 -2.50 11.27
C MET A 131 4.82 -2.12 12.22
N THR A 132 6.06 -2.25 11.77
CA THR A 132 7.26 -1.83 12.51
C THR A 132 7.21 -0.33 12.83
N SER A 133 6.94 0.53 11.83
CA SER A 133 6.80 1.99 12.01
C SER A 133 5.78 2.33 13.11
N GLN A 134 4.61 1.70 13.08
CA GLN A 134 3.56 1.91 14.09
C GLN A 134 4.03 1.55 15.51
N TYR A 135 4.71 0.42 15.69
CA TYR A 135 5.25 0.05 17.01
C TYR A 135 6.37 0.97 17.48
N ILE A 136 7.17 1.52 16.56
CA ILE A 136 8.19 2.53 16.90
C ILE A 136 7.52 3.79 17.46
N ILE A 137 6.43 4.25 16.84
CA ILE A 137 5.67 5.41 17.33
C ILE A 137 5.12 5.15 18.74
N VAL A 138 4.58 3.95 18.98
CA VAL A 138 4.13 3.54 20.33
C VAL A 138 5.28 3.57 21.32
N LEU A 139 6.46 3.04 20.94
CA LEU A 139 7.64 3.05 21.80
C LEU A 139 8.10 4.49 22.13
N ILE A 140 8.10 5.40 21.15
CA ILE A 140 8.38 6.82 21.36
C ILE A 140 7.37 7.42 22.35
N ALA A 141 6.07 7.14 22.18
CA ALA A 141 5.04 7.65 23.08
C ALA A 141 5.24 7.14 24.52
N VAL A 142 5.60 5.86 24.68
CA VAL A 142 5.93 5.28 25.99
C VAL A 142 7.14 5.95 26.61
N GLU A 143 8.23 6.17 25.86
CA GLU A 143 9.41 6.89 26.39
C GLU A 143 9.07 8.32 26.83
N ARG A 144 8.21 9.01 26.07
CA ARG A 144 7.75 10.36 26.43
C ARG A 144 6.87 10.35 27.67
N TRP A 145 6.01 9.35 27.82
CA TRP A 145 5.21 9.15 29.03
C TRP A 145 6.09 8.93 30.26
N PHE A 146 7.10 8.06 30.18
CA PHE A 146 8.05 7.84 31.28
C PHE A 146 8.84 9.10 31.64
N ALA A 147 9.28 9.87 30.64
CA ALA A 147 10.00 11.13 30.88
C ALA A 147 9.18 12.15 31.68
N VAL A 148 7.86 12.21 31.46
CA VAL A 148 6.96 13.15 32.15
C VAL A 148 6.52 12.61 33.51
N CYS A 149 6.01 11.37 33.55
CA CYS A 149 5.36 10.84 34.75
C CYS A 149 6.32 10.18 35.75
N ARG A 150 7.51 9.77 35.30
CA ARG A 150 8.47 8.96 36.07
C ARG A 150 9.93 9.32 35.75
N PRO A 151 10.37 10.57 36.02
CA PRO A 151 11.69 11.07 35.64
C PRO A 151 12.89 10.34 36.28
N LEU A 152 12.71 9.67 37.43
CA LEU A 152 13.76 8.84 38.03
C LEU A 152 13.88 7.47 37.34
N GLN A 153 12.77 6.91 36.87
CA GLN A 153 12.75 5.61 36.20
C GLN A 153 13.23 5.71 34.75
N VAL A 154 13.05 6.85 34.08
CA VAL A 154 13.50 7.05 32.69
C VAL A 154 15.00 6.79 32.51
N GLN A 155 15.83 7.09 33.52
CA GLN A 155 17.28 6.89 33.47
C GLN A 155 17.68 5.41 33.49
N VAL A 156 16.84 4.55 34.06
CA VAL A 156 17.07 3.10 34.16
C VAL A 156 16.40 2.36 32.99
N TRP A 157 15.17 2.75 32.65
CA TRP A 157 14.35 2.04 31.66
C TRP A 157 14.64 2.51 30.23
N CYS A 158 14.69 3.81 29.97
CA CYS A 158 14.85 4.41 28.63
C CYS A 158 16.32 4.63 28.27
N THR A 159 17.15 3.60 28.46
CA THR A 159 18.55 3.62 28.01
C THR A 159 18.66 3.15 26.55
N LEU A 160 19.65 3.67 25.81
CA LEU A 160 19.87 3.29 24.41
C LEU A 160 19.96 1.77 24.22
N ARG A 161 20.59 1.05 25.16
CA ARG A 161 20.72 -0.42 25.10
C ARG A 161 19.38 -1.13 25.21
N ASN A 162 18.52 -0.68 26.12
CA ASN A 162 17.18 -1.26 26.30
C ASN A 162 16.30 -0.96 25.08
N THR A 163 16.38 0.25 24.55
CA THR A 163 15.63 0.66 23.37
C THR A 163 16.07 -0.10 22.12
N ILE A 164 17.37 -0.35 21.93
CA ILE A 164 17.84 -1.24 20.86
C ILE A 164 17.27 -2.66 21.01
N ARG A 165 17.24 -3.20 22.25
CA ARG A 165 16.62 -4.52 22.50
C ARG A 165 15.13 -4.50 22.17
N ALA A 166 14.39 -3.49 22.62
CA ALA A 166 12.96 -3.32 22.32
C ALA A 166 12.71 -3.24 20.80
N MET A 167 13.55 -2.52 20.05
CA MET A 167 13.49 -2.47 18.59
C MET A 167 13.66 -3.84 17.95
N ILE A 168 14.63 -4.65 18.41
CA ILE A 168 14.82 -6.01 17.91
C ILE A 168 13.57 -6.85 18.16
N TYR A 169 12.98 -6.78 19.36
CA TYR A 169 11.73 -7.49 19.65
C TYR A 169 10.57 -7.04 18.74
N ILE A 170 10.41 -5.73 18.52
CA ILE A 170 9.39 -5.19 17.62
C ILE A 170 9.54 -5.76 16.20
N VAL A 171 10.76 -5.77 15.66
CA VAL A 171 11.04 -6.29 14.32
C VAL A 171 10.73 -7.79 14.25
N VAL A 172 11.17 -8.57 15.24
CA VAL A 172 10.90 -10.02 15.29
C VAL A 172 9.39 -10.28 15.34
N ILE A 173 8.66 -9.56 16.20
CA ILE A 173 7.20 -9.69 16.32
C ILE A 173 6.52 -9.31 15.00
N ALA A 174 6.91 -8.19 14.38
CA ALA A 174 6.34 -7.75 13.11
C ALA A 174 6.58 -8.78 11.99
N VAL A 175 7.78 -9.36 11.91
CA VAL A 175 8.09 -10.43 10.95
C VAL A 175 7.25 -11.67 11.23
N MET A 176 7.13 -12.10 12.50
CA MET A 176 6.33 -13.28 12.87
C MET A 176 4.85 -13.11 12.53
N PHE A 177 4.28 -11.92 12.76
CA PHE A 177 2.90 -11.62 12.38
C PHE A 177 2.70 -11.55 10.86
N ASN A 178 3.71 -11.15 10.09
CA ASN A 178 3.64 -11.09 8.63
C ASN A 178 4.12 -12.39 7.94
N ALA A 179 4.73 -13.33 8.67
CA ALA A 179 5.20 -14.61 8.15
C ALA A 179 4.10 -15.43 7.43
N PRO A 180 2.85 -15.51 7.94
CA PRO A 180 1.77 -16.20 7.23
C PRO A 180 1.51 -15.62 5.83
N ARG A 181 1.74 -14.31 5.67
CA ARG A 181 1.56 -13.58 4.42
C ARG A 181 2.61 -13.97 3.38
N PHE A 182 3.84 -14.28 3.81
CA PHE A 182 4.87 -14.82 2.90
C PHE A 182 4.54 -16.25 2.46
N LEU A 183 3.88 -17.04 3.32
CA LEU A 183 3.46 -18.41 2.99
C LEU A 183 2.28 -18.43 2.02
N GLU A 184 1.34 -17.47 2.12
CA GLU A 184 0.20 -17.33 1.21
C GLU A 184 0.63 -17.13 -0.25
N PHE A 185 1.70 -16.37 -0.50
CA PHE A 185 2.23 -16.16 -1.87
C PHE A 185 3.10 -17.30 -2.41
N THR A 186 3.38 -18.33 -1.60
CA THR A 186 4.17 -19.51 -2.02
C THR A 186 3.27 -20.73 -2.30
N ALA A 187 1.99 -20.66 -1.95
CA ALA A 187 1.05 -21.78 -2.03
C ALA A 187 0.27 -21.84 -3.36
N GLU A 188 0.94 -21.61 -4.51
CA GLU A 188 0.44 -21.97 -5.86
C GLU A 188 1.59 -22.35 -6.79
#